data_AF-A0A942MUC8-F1
#
_entry.id   AF-A0A942MUC8-F1
#
_cell.length_a   1.000
_cell.length_b   1.000
_cell.length_c   1.000
_cell.angle_alpha   90.00
_cell.angle_beta   90.00
_cell.angle_gamma   90.00
#
_symmetry.space_group_name_H-M   'P 1'
#
loop_
_entity.id
_entity.type
_entity.pdbx_description
1 polymer ?
#
loop_
_entity_poly.entity_id
_entity_poly.type
_entity_poly.pdbx_seq_one_letter_code
_entity_poly.pdbx_strand_id
1 'polypeptide(L)' 'MKEEGKYDATYKFGNTIVHVVSPQDMTPEEIEQVLNEFHRAGWAIIEELVEKGEAV' A
#
# COMPACT_ATOMS: atom_id res chain seq x y z
N MET A 1 11.89 -29.17 -1.54
CA MET A 1 11.41 -28.21 -0.53
C MET A 1 11.33 -26.87 -1.23
N LYS A 2 10.10 -26.41 -1.44
CA LYS A 2 9.77 -25.23 -2.23
C LYS A 2 9.35 -24.20 -1.17
N GLU A 3 10.22 -23.24 -0.85
CA GLU A 3 9.82 -22.07 -0.05
C GLU A 3 8.98 -21.18 -0.95
N GLU A 4 7.75 -21.62 -1.21
CA GLU A 4 6.76 -20.90 -2.00
C GLU A 4 6.15 -19.82 -1.12
N GLY A 5 6.39 -18.55 -1.45
CA GLY A 5 5.45 -17.49 -1.07
C GLY A 5 6.02 -16.20 -0.47
N LYS A 6 7.34 -15.92 -0.53
CA LYS A 6 7.84 -14.68 0.08
C LYS A 6 8.63 -13.75 -0.82
N TYR A 7 9.25 -14.21 -1.91
CA TYR A 7 10.16 -13.38 -2.69
C TYR A 7 9.98 -13.60 -4.20
N ASP A 8 9.86 -12.51 -4.94
CA ASP A 8 9.74 -12.44 -6.40
C ASP A 8 11.02 -12.85 -7.11
N ALA A 9 12.17 -12.47 -6.54
CA ALA A 9 13.46 -12.89 -7.04
C ALA A 9 14.44 -13.06 -5.88
N THR A 10 15.44 -13.92 -6.07
CA THR A 10 16.57 -14.02 -5.14
C THR A 10 17.87 -13.99 -5.94
N TYR A 11 18.74 -13.03 -5.62
CA TYR A 11 20.07 -12.90 -6.24
C TYR A 11 21.15 -13.25 -5.22
N LYS A 12 22.21 -13.95 -5.67
CA LYS A 12 23.37 -14.26 -4.84
C LYS A 12 24.62 -13.60 -5.41
N PHE A 13 25.25 -12.76 -4.60
CA PHE A 13 26.51 -12.10 -4.91
C PHE A 13 27.57 -12.53 -3.88
N GLY A 14 28.42 -13.50 -4.23
CA GLY A 14 29.39 -14.05 -3.30
C GLY A 14 28.73 -14.68 -2.06
N ASN A 15 28.91 -14.04 -0.89
CA ASN A 15 28.28 -14.44 0.37
C ASN A 15 26.97 -13.70 0.69
N THR A 16 26.54 -12.76 -0.16
CA THR A 16 25.32 -11.97 0.05
C THR A 16 24.15 -12.58 -0.72
N ILE A 17 23.00 -12.68 -0.06
CA ILE A 17 21.73 -13.10 -0.66
C ILE A 17 20.78 -11.90 -0.61
N VAL A 18 20.27 -11.49 -1.77
CA VAL A 18 19.30 -10.41 -1.93
C VAL A 18 17.97 -11.03 -2.26
N HIS A 19 16.95 -10.74 -1.45
CA HIS A 19 15.58 -11.16 -1.69
C HIS A 19 14.78 -9.95 -2.19
N VAL A 20 14.25 -10.04 -3.41
CA VAL A 20 13.31 -9.06 -3.97
C VAL A 20 11.91 -9.49 -3.59
N VAL A 21 11.16 -8.59 -2.98
CA VAL A 21 9.77 -8.78 -2.59
C VAL A 21 8.96 -7.84 -3.48
N SER A 22 8.13 -8.36 -4.40
CA SER A 22 7.06 -7.50 -4.90
C SER A 22 5.95 -7.46 -3.86
N PRO A 23 5.31 -6.31 -3.67
CA PRO A 23 3.98 -6.32 -3.09
C PRO A 23 3.11 -7.27 -3.91
N GLN A 24 2.23 -8.02 -3.24
CA GLN A 24 1.26 -8.84 -3.96
C GLN A 24 0.47 -7.94 -4.91
N ASP A 25 0.27 -8.41 -6.14
CA ASP A 25 -0.55 -7.70 -7.12
C ASP A 25 -1.94 -7.49 -6.51
N MET A 26 -2.25 -6.24 -6.14
CA MET A 26 -3.58 -5.89 -5.66
C MET A 26 -4.58 -6.00 -6.80
N THR A 27 -5.76 -6.55 -6.54
CA THR A 27 -6.82 -6.56 -7.56
C THR A 27 -7.35 -5.13 -7.78
N PRO A 28 -7.97 -4.85 -8.93
CA PRO A 28 -8.61 -3.55 -9.16
C PRO A 28 -9.61 -3.17 -8.06
N GLU A 29 -10.34 -4.16 -7.51
CA GLU A 29 -11.31 -3.96 -6.44
C GLU A 29 -10.63 -3.58 -5.11
N GLU A 30 -9.50 -4.19 -4.77
CA GLU A 30 -8.73 -3.86 -3.57
C GLU A 30 -8.14 -2.45 -3.66
N ILE A 31 -7.66 -2.07 -4.85
CA ILE A 31 -7.19 -0.70 -5.11
C ILE A 31 -8.33 0.30 -4.95
N GLU A 32 -9.51 -0.01 -5.49
CA GLU A 32 -10.69 0.86 -5.38
C GLU A 32 -11.14 1.02 -3.91
N GLN A 33 -11.11 -0.05 -3.12
CA GLN A 33 -11.40 0.01 -1.68
C GLN A 33 -10.44 0.95 -0.95
N VAL A 34 -9.14 0.79 -1.18
CA VAL A 34 -8.12 1.64 -0.56
C VAL A 34 -8.29 3.10 -0.96
N LEU A 35 -8.57 3.39 -2.24
CA LEU A 35 -8.85 4.75 -2.70
C LEU A 35 -10.09 5.35 -2.04
N ASN A 36 -11.16 4.57 -1.89
CA ASN A 36 -12.37 5.01 -1.21
C ASN A 36 -12.12 5.34 0.28
N GLU A 37 -11.28 4.56 0.96
CA GLU A 37 -10.86 4.86 2.33
C GLU A 37 -10.08 6.18 2.42
N PHE A 38 -9.14 6.42 1.49
CA PHE A 38 -8.42 7.69 1.42
C PHE A 38 -9.35 8.87 1.16
N HIS A 39 -10.29 8.74 0.22
CA HIS A 39 -11.28 9.79 -0.04
C HIS A 39 -12.15 10.06 1.19
N ARG A 40 -12.61 9.01 1.88
CA ARG A 40 -13.42 9.15 3.09
C ARG A 40 -12.65 9.87 4.20
N ALA A 41 -11.39 9.50 4.42
CA ALA A 41 -10.54 10.18 5.39
C ALA A 41 -10.31 11.65 5.02
N GLY A 42 -10.04 11.93 3.73
CA GLY A 42 -9.88 13.30 3.23
C GLY A 42 -11.13 14.15 3.42
N TRP A 43 -12.31 13.60 3.10
CA TRP A 43 -13.58 14.30 3.32
C TRP A 43 -13.87 14.55 4.78
N ALA A 44 -13.63 13.58 5.66
CA ALA A 44 -13.80 13.76 7.11
C ALA A 44 -12.92 14.89 7.65
N ILE A 45 -11.67 15.00 7.17
CA ILE A 45 -10.76 16.09 7.53
C ILE A 45 -11.31 17.43 7.02
N ILE A 46 -11.75 17.49 5.77
CA ILE A 46 -12.34 18.71 5.19
C ILE A 46 -13.58 19.15 5.97
N GLU A 47 -14.49 18.23 6.28
CA GLU A 47 -15.69 18.50 7.09
C GLU A 47 -15.31 19.09 8.45
N GLU A 48 -14.34 18.48 9.14
CA GLU A 48 -13.83 18.97 10.42
C GLU A 48 -13.25 20.39 10.32
N LEU A 49 -12.48 20.68 9.26
CA LEU A 49 -11.89 22.00 9.04
C LEU A 49 -12.96 23.06 8.75
N VAL A 50 -13.97 22.72 7.94
CA VAL A 50 -15.12 23.60 7.66
C VAL A 50 -15.91 23.88 8.93
N GLU A 51 -16.20 22.85 9.75
CA GLU A 51 -16.91 23.02 11.03
C GLU A 51 -16.15 23.93 12.01
N LYS A 52 -14.82 23.86 12.01
CA LYS A 52 -13.95 24.72 12.83
C LYS A 52 -13.82 26.15 12.29
N GLY A 53 -14.36 26.43 11.10
CA GLY A 53 -14.23 27.73 10.43
C GLY A 53 -12.81 28.00 9.93
N GLU A 54 -12.01 26.95 9.74
CA GLU A 54 -10.72 27.05 9.07
C GLU A 54 -10.94 27.10 7.55
N ALA A 55 -10.17 27.93 6.85
CA ALA A 55 -10.28 28.00 5.39
C ALA A 55 -9.72 26.70 4.78
N VAL A 56 -10.57 25.97 4.05
CA VAL A 56 -10.21 24.77 3.28
C VAL A 56 -9.82 25.14 1.85
#